data_AF-A0A959J7Q3-F1
#
_entry.id   AF-A0A959J7Q3-F1
#
_cell.length_a   1.000
_cell.length_b   1.000
_cell.length_c   1.000
_cell.angle_alpha   90.00
_cell.angle_beta   90.00
_cell.angle_gamma   90.00
#
_symmetry.space_group_name_H-M   'P 1'
#
loop_
_entity.id
_entity.type
_entity.pdbx_description
1 polymer ?
#
loop_
_entity_poly.entity_id
_entity_poly.type
_entity_poly.pdbx_seq_one_letter_code
_entity_poly.pdbx_strand_id
1 'polypeptide(L)' 'MGINEIIEQELKRQAWEEGLEEGLEKGIEKGLEKGSFETLKKVSRSLISKGFSTDEIAEILELDVKLVRELTEGNPE' A
#
# COMPACT_ATOMS: atom_id res chain seq x y z
N MET A 1 -1.23 -17.32 43.11
CA MET A 1 -1.77 -17.29 41.73
C MET A 1 -2.18 -18.69 41.37
N GLY A 2 -3.46 -18.89 41.06
CA GLY A 2 -3.98 -20.20 40.64
C GLY A 2 -3.57 -20.51 39.20
N ILE A 3 -3.51 -21.79 38.82
CA ILE A 3 -3.15 -22.22 37.45
C ILE A 3 -4.03 -21.51 36.39
N ASN A 4 -5.32 -21.32 36.68
CA ASN A 4 -6.26 -20.61 35.81
C ASN A 4 -5.85 -19.15 35.54
N GLU A 5 -5.32 -18.48 36.57
CA GLU A 5 -4.92 -17.07 36.50
C GLU A 5 -3.67 -16.90 35.63
N ILE A 6 -2.74 -17.87 35.67
CA ILE A 6 -1.55 -17.89 34.81
C ILE A 6 -1.94 -18.11 33.35
N ILE A 7 -2.87 -19.03 33.08
CA ILE A 7 -3.36 -19.31 31.72
C ILE A 7 -4.07 -18.07 31.14
N GLU A 8 -4.93 -17.41 31.91
CA GLU A 8 -5.61 -16.19 31.45
C GLU A 8 -4.64 -15.04 31.14
N GLN A 9 -3.58 -14.88 31.94
CA GLN A 9 -2.57 -13.85 31.71
C GLN A 9 -1.75 -14.14 30.46
N GLU A 10 -1.36 -15.40 30.24
CA GLU A 10 -0.62 -15.79 29.05
C GLU A 10 -1.48 -15.62 27.78
N LEU A 11 -2.75 -16.04 27.81
CA LEU A 11 -3.68 -15.84 26.69
C LEU A 11 -3.89 -14.36 26.36
N LYS A 12 -4.01 -13.48 27.37
CA LYS A 12 -4.11 -12.03 27.16
C LYS A 12 -2.83 -11.46 26.55
N ARG A 13 -1.67 -11.95 26.98
CA ARG A 13 -0.38 -11.50 26.43
C ARG A 13 -0.24 -11.92 24.97
N GLN A 14 -0.57 -13.16 24.66
CA GLN A 14 -0.58 -13.69 23.29
C GLN A 14 -1.55 -12.90 22.39
N ALA A 15 -2.79 -12.71 22.82
CA ALA A 15 -3.77 -11.94 22.06
C ALA A 15 -3.33 -10.48 21.82
N TRP A 16 -2.62 -9.88 22.78
CA TRP A 16 -2.06 -8.54 22.62
C TRP A 16 -0.89 -8.51 21.64
N GLU A 17 0.03 -9.47 21.75
CA GLU A 17 1.17 -9.62 20.84
C GLU A 17 0.69 -9.85 19.39
N GLU A 18 -0.26 -10.77 19.18
CA GLU A 18 -0.87 -11.06 17.88
C GLU A 18 -1.59 -9.83 17.32
N GLY A 19 -2.39 -9.13 18.14
CA GLY A 19 -3.10 -7.92 17.70
C GLY A 19 -2.16 -6.78 17.30
N LEU A 20 -1.02 -6.64 17.99
CA LEU A 20 0.00 -5.66 17.67
C LEU A 20 0.73 -6.02 16.37
N GLU A 21 1.11 -7.30 16.22
CA GLU A 21 1.80 -7.81 15.03
C GLU A 21 0.93 -7.64 13.78
N GLU A 22 -0.33 -8.09 13.82
CA GLU A 22 -1.28 -7.91 12.72
C GLU A 22 -1.52 -6.43 12.41
N GLY A 23 -1.67 -5.60 13.43
CA GLY A 23 -1.90 -4.16 13.26
C GLY A 23 -0.72 -3.47 12.59
N LEU A 24 0.50 -3.84 12.98
CA LEU A 24 1.74 -3.31 12.41
C LEU A 24 1.92 -3.78 10.96
N GLU A 25 1.74 -5.07 10.68
CA GLU A 25 1.87 -5.64 9.35
C GLU A 25 0.89 -4.99 8.35
N LYS A 26 -0.40 -4.94 8.71
CA LYS A 26 -1.44 -4.27 7.89
C LYS A 26 -1.16 -2.79 7.71
N GLY A 27 -0.58 -2.13 8.71
CA GLY A 27 -0.21 -0.72 8.64
C GLY A 27 0.94 -0.46 7.68
N ILE A 28 2.00 -1.27 7.76
CA ILE A 28 3.18 -1.18 6.89
C ILE A 28 2.81 -1.49 5.45
N GLU A 29 2.08 -2.58 5.20
CA GLU A 29 1.67 -2.99 3.85
C GLU A 29 0.86 -1.88 3.15
N LYS A 30 -0.19 -1.37 3.82
CA LYS A 30 -1.00 -0.25 3.30
C LYS A 30 -0.18 1.01 3.08
N GLY A 31 0.79 1.28 3.95
CA GLY A 31 1.68 2.43 3.82
C GLY A 31 2.58 2.34 2.58
N LEU A 32 3.21 1.18 2.38
CA LEU A 32 4.08 0.90 1.24
C LEU A 32 3.31 0.92 -0.09
N GLU A 33 2.13 0.29 -0.13
CA GLU A 33 1.27 0.26 -1.32
C GLU A 33 0.83 1.67 -1.72
N LYS A 34 0.30 2.46 -0.75
CA LYS A 34 -0.08 3.86 -1.00
C LYS A 34 1.10 4.72 -1.45
N GLY A 35 2.26 4.57 -0.81
CA GLY A 35 3.46 5.31 -1.16
C GLY A 35 3.95 5.02 -2.58
N SER A 36 3.93 3.75 -2.97
CA SER A 36 4.30 3.29 -4.31
C SER A 36 3.34 3.83 -5.36
N PHE A 37 2.03 3.71 -5.11
CA PHE A 37 0.99 4.21 -6.02
C PHE A 37 1.05 5.73 -6.21
N GLU A 38 1.18 6.50 -5.12
CA GLU A 38 1.31 7.96 -5.21
C GLU A 38 2.60 8.39 -5.93
N THR A 39 3.67 7.62 -5.80
CA THR A 39 4.92 7.87 -6.54
C THR A 39 4.72 7.65 -8.04
N LEU A 40 4.14 6.51 -8.43
CA LEU A 40 3.82 6.21 -9.83
C LEU A 40 2.91 7.28 -10.43
N LYS A 41 1.91 7.73 -9.68
CA LYS A 41 1.00 8.80 -10.07
C LYS A 41 1.73 10.12 -10.34
N LYS A 42 2.61 10.54 -9.43
CA LYS A 42 3.41 11.77 -9.59
C LYS A 42 4.35 11.69 -10.79
N VAL A 43 5.04 10.56 -10.95
CA VAL A 43 5.97 10.35 -12.06
C VAL A 43 5.21 10.35 -13.39
N SER A 44 4.12 9.59 -13.51
CA SER A 44 3.29 9.52 -14.71
C SER A 44 2.76 10.89 -15.13
N ARG A 45 2.23 11.68 -14.18
CA ARG A 45 1.77 13.05 -14.44
C ARG A 45 2.91 13.99 -14.86
N SER A 46 4.10 13.84 -14.26
CA SER A 46 5.26 14.62 -14.67
C SER A 46 5.69 14.29 -16.11
N LEU A 47 5.64 13.03 -16.51
CA LEU A 47 5.96 12.61 -17.87
C LEU A 47 4.92 13.15 -18.88
N ILE A 48 3.62 13.08 -18.57
CA ILE A 48 2.59 13.73 -19.41
C ILE A 48 2.89 15.23 -19.58
N SER A 49 3.24 15.94 -18.49
CA SER A 49 3.57 17.37 -18.56
C SER A 49 4.81 17.69 -19.40
N LYS A 50 5.69 16.69 -19.61
CA LYS A 50 6.87 16.79 -20.46
C LYS A 50 6.59 16.40 -21.92
N GLY A 51 5.37 16.00 -22.25
CA GLY A 51 4.91 15.69 -23.61
C GLY A 51 4.99 14.22 -23.99
N PHE A 52 5.27 13.31 -23.05
CA PHE A 52 5.19 11.87 -23.31
C PHE A 52 3.74 11.42 -23.45
N SER A 53 3.48 10.49 -24.37
CA SER A 53 2.20 9.80 -24.51
C SER A 53 2.01 8.73 -23.44
N THR A 54 0.75 8.34 -23.21
CA THR A 54 0.40 7.27 -22.27
C THR A 54 1.09 5.95 -22.60
N ASP A 55 1.19 5.61 -23.90
CA ASP A 55 1.86 4.39 -24.37
C ASP A 55 3.37 4.41 -24.10
N GLU A 56 4.04 5.55 -24.33
CA GLU A 56 5.46 5.71 -23.99
C GLU A 56 5.71 5.64 -22.48
N ILE A 57 4.80 6.20 -21.67
CA ILE A 57 4.93 6.14 -20.21
C ILE A 57 4.75 4.70 -19.70
N ALA A 58 3.82 3.94 -20.30
CA ALA A 58 3.63 2.53 -19.99
C ALA A 58 4.88 1.71 -20.30
N GLU A 59 5.55 1.99 -21.41
CA GLU A 59 6.84 1.38 -21.74
C GLU A 59 7.96 1.78 -20.75
N ILE A 60 8.10 3.08 -20.43
CA ILE A 60 9.12 3.60 -19.51
C ILE A 60 8.98 3.01 -18.10
N LEU A 61 7.75 2.88 -17.62
CA LEU A 61 7.46 2.39 -16.27
C LEU A 61 7.23 0.88 -16.23
N GLU A 62 7.28 0.19 -17.36
CA GLU A 62 6.96 -1.23 -17.52
C GLU A 62 5.58 -1.59 -16.92
N LEU A 63 4.59 -0.73 -17.17
CA LEU A 63 3.23 -0.88 -16.67
C LEU A 63 2.24 -1.14 -17.81
N ASP A 64 1.07 -1.65 -17.46
CA ASP A 64 -0.05 -1.74 -18.40
C ASP A 64 -0.55 -0.32 -18.76
N VAL A 65 -0.83 -0.09 -20.05
CA VAL A 65 -1.35 1.20 -20.54
C VAL A 65 -2.62 1.62 -19.80
N LYS A 66 -3.49 0.68 -19.41
CA LYS A 66 -4.71 0.96 -18.63
C LYS A 66 -4.36 1.52 -17.25
N LEU A 67 -3.36 0.96 -16.59
CA LEU A 67 -2.92 1.44 -15.28
C LEU A 67 -2.31 2.84 -15.39
N VAL A 68 -1.54 3.13 -16.44
CA VAL A 68 -1.03 4.48 -16.67
C VAL A 68 -2.16 5.47 -16.94
N ARG A 69 -3.22 5.07 -17.66
CA ARG A 69 -4.43 5.90 -17.82
C ARG A 69 -5.05 6.20 -16.47
N GLU A 70 -5.27 5.20 -15.62
CA GLU A 70 -5.84 5.39 -14.28
C GLU A 70 -4.98 6.30 -13.38
N LEU A 71 -3.66 6.22 -13.48
CA LEU A 71 -2.73 7.07 -12.73
C LEU A 71 -2.76 8.54 -13.21
N THR A 72 -2.97 8.75 -14.51
CA THR A 72 -2.88 10.08 -15.14
C THR A 72 -4.24 10.78 -15.20
N GLU A 73 -5.27 10.08 -15.66
CA GLU A 73 -6.67 10.46 -15.64
C GLU A 73 -7.17 10.28 -14.21
N GLY A 74 -7.13 11.36 -13.42
CA GLY A 74 -7.72 11.35 -12.09
C GLY A 74 -9.14 10.84 -12.21
N ASN A 75 -9.42 9.69 -11.60
CA ASN A 75 -10.72 9.02 -11.59
C ASN A 75 -11.85 10.07 -11.56
N PRO A 76 -12.70 10.20 -12.60
CA PRO A 76 -13.95 10.91 -12.44
C PRO A 76 -14.77 10.10 -11.43
N GLU A 77 -15.09 10.75 -10.31
CA GLU A 77 -15.91 10.32 -9.17
C GLU A 77 -16.54 8.92 -9.21
#